data_AF-A0A966NXN0-F1
#
_entry.id   AF-A0A966NXN0-F1
#
_cell.length_a   1.000
_cell.length_b   1.000
_cell.length_c   1.000
_cell.angle_alpha   90.00
_cell.angle_beta   90.00
_cell.angle_gamma   90.00
#
_symmetry.space_group_name_H-M   'P 1'
#
loop_
_entity.id
_entity.type
_entity.pdbx_description
1 polymer ?
#
loop_
_entity_poly.entity_id
_entity_poly.type
_entity_poly.pdbx_seq_one_letter_code
_entity_poly.pdbx_strand_id
1 'polypeptide(L)' 'QSESDKRVAYAVMTKKGWDLLTRVAPHHVASVREKMIDRLSDAEIRALATAFEKISAGLNDAH' A
#
# COMPACT_ATOMS: atom_id res chain seq x y z
N GLN A 1 19.17 -8.19 -12.78
CA GLN A 1 18.94 -9.64 -12.75
C GLN A 1 19.79 -10.22 -11.63
N SER A 2 19.42 -11.38 -11.09
CA SER A 2 20.29 -12.07 -10.13
C SER A 2 21.54 -12.58 -10.84
N GLU A 3 22.71 -12.45 -10.19
CA GLU A 3 23.97 -13.02 -10.70
C GLU A 3 24.03 -14.54 -10.54
N SER A 4 23.20 -15.13 -9.66
CA SER A 4 23.22 -16.57 -9.33
C SER A 4 22.07 -17.38 -9.94
N ASP A 5 20.97 -16.75 -10.34
CA ASP A 5 19.81 -17.43 -10.95
C ASP A 5 19.16 -16.59 -12.06
N LYS A 6 19.26 -17.07 -13.31
CA LYS A 6 18.75 -16.38 -14.50
C LYS A 6 17.22 -16.31 -14.60
N ARG A 7 16.50 -17.07 -13.76
CA ARG A 7 15.03 -16.99 -13.67
C ARG A 7 14.56 -15.79 -12.84
N VAL A 8 15.46 -15.17 -12.07
CA VAL A 8 15.13 -14.06 -11.17
C VAL A 8 15.18 -12.72 -11.90
N ALA A 9 14.04 -12.03 -11.89
CA ALA A 9 13.94 -10.63 -12.29
C ALA A 9 13.69 -9.75 -11.05
N TYR A 10 14.36 -8.60 -10.99
CA TYR A 10 14.11 -7.58 -9.98
C TYR A 10 13.23 -6.48 -10.56
N ALA A 11 12.17 -6.11 -9.85
CA ALA A 11 11.45 -4.87 -10.09
C ALA A 11 12.14 -3.74 -9.30
N VAL A 12 12.87 -2.87 -10.00
CA VAL A 12 13.60 -1.76 -9.37
C VAL A 12 12.94 -0.45 -9.73
N MET A 13 12.64 0.36 -8.71
CA MET A 13 12.09 1.70 -8.89
C MET A 13 13.12 2.58 -9.62
N THR A 14 12.69 3.22 -10.71
CA THR A 14 13.53 4.20 -11.41
C THR A 14 13.53 5.53 -10.67
N LYS A 15 14.56 6.36 -10.89
CA LYS A 15 14.60 7.72 -10.34
C LYS A 15 13.37 8.54 -10.73
N LYS A 16 12.96 8.49 -12.01
CA LYS A 16 11.76 9.18 -12.50
C LYS A 16 10.49 8.69 -11.79
N GLY A 17 10.38 7.38 -11.54
CA GLY A 17 9.26 6.80 -10.80
C GLY A 17 9.23 7.26 -9.35
N TRP A 18 10.39 7.31 -8.69
CA TRP A 18 10.52 7.83 -7.33
C TRP A 18 10.16 9.32 -7.24
N ASP A 19 10.73 10.15 -8.12
CA ASP A 19 10.45 11.60 -8.16
C ASP A 19 8.95 11.87 -8.40
N LEU A 20 8.30 11.07 -9.25
CA LEU A 20 6.85 11.12 -9.45
C LEU A 20 6.11 10.78 -8.16
N LEU A 21 6.45 9.66 -7.52
CA LEU A 21 5.80 9.20 -6.29
C LEU A 21 5.91 10.25 -5.19
N THR A 22 7.10 10.80 -4.94
CA THR A 22 7.32 11.85 -3.95
C THR A 22 6.47 13.08 -4.25
N ARG A 23 6.39 13.50 -5.52
CA ARG A 23 5.59 14.67 -5.91
C ARG A 23 4.09 14.47 -5.72
N VAL A 24 3.57 13.28 -6.01
CA VAL A 24 2.11 13.02 -5.96
C VAL A 24 1.61 12.50 -4.61
N ALA A 25 2.49 11.91 -3.79
CA ALA A 25 2.17 11.40 -2.46
C ALA A 25 1.37 12.39 -1.58
N PRO A 26 1.76 13.68 -1.42
CA PRO A 26 0.99 14.60 -0.59
C PRO A 26 -0.44 14.83 -1.10
N HIS A 27 -0.64 14.87 -2.42
CA HIS A 27 -1.98 15.00 -3.01
C HIS A 27 -2.84 13.76 -2.79
N HIS A 28 -2.23 12.57 -2.93
CA HIS A 28 -2.92 11.32 -2.64
C HIS A 28 -3.34 11.23 -1.17
N VAL A 29 -2.43 11.53 -0.24
CA VAL A 29 -2.72 11.53 1.21
C VAL A 29 -3.83 12.51 1.53
N ALA A 30 -3.77 13.75 1.00
CA ALA A 30 -4.82 14.73 1.21
C ALA A 30 -6.19 14.23 0.74
N SER A 31 -6.26 13.61 -0.45
CA SER A 31 -7.51 13.06 -0.98
C SER A 31 -8.04 11.89 -0.15
N VAL A 32 -7.18 10.98 0.31
CA VAL A 32 -7.59 9.84 1.15
C VAL A 32 -8.09 10.33 2.52
N ARG A 33 -7.42 11.33 3.09
CA ARG A 33 -7.86 11.97 4.33
C ARG A 33 -9.22 12.63 4.20
N GLU A 34 -9.34 13.53 3.23
CA GLU A 34 -10.57 14.27 2.96
C GLU A 34 -11.74 13.32 2.69
N LYS A 35 -11.55 12.26 1.90
CA LYS A 35 -12.65 11.41 1.43
C LYS A 35 -13.02 10.29 2.39
N MET A 36 -12.08 9.85 3.23
CA MET A 36 -12.25 8.67 4.06
C MET A 36 -11.79 8.89 5.50
N ILE A 37 -10.49 9.07 5.73
CA ILE A 37 -9.92 8.97 7.10
C ILE A 37 -10.49 10.03 8.04
N ASP A 38 -10.59 11.29 7.60
CA ASP A 38 -11.03 12.39 8.46
C ASP A 38 -12.57 12.36 8.69
N ARG A 39 -13.30 11.44 8.06
CA ARG A 39 -14.75 11.22 8.29
C ARG A 39 -15.06 10.09 9.27
N LEU A 40 -14.04 9.36 9.73
CA LEU A 40 -14.19 8.23 10.62
C LEU A 40 -13.67 8.59 12.00
N SER A 41 -14.36 8.12 13.03
CA SER A 41 -13.84 8.13 14.40
C SER A 41 -12.68 7.15 14.54
N ASP A 42 -11.83 7.36 15.55
CA ASP A 42 -10.74 6.45 15.87
C ASP A 42 -11.21 5.01 16.11
N ALA A 43 -12.42 4.83 16.67
CA ALA A 43 -13.00 3.51 16.89
C ALA A 43 -13.36 2.81 15.58
N GLU A 44 -13.92 3.54 14.62
CA GLU A 44 -14.25 3.02 13.29
C GLU A 44 -12.99 2.69 12.49
N ILE A 45 -11.94 3.52 12.55
CA ILE A 45 -10.64 3.22 11.93
C ILE A 45 -10.05 1.91 12.49
N ARG A 46 -10.10 1.73 13.81
CA ARG A 46 -9.64 0.48 14.45
C ARG A 46 -10.45 -0.73 14.00
N ALA A 47 -11.78 -0.60 13.92
CA ALA A 47 -12.65 -1.68 13.45
C ALA A 47 -12.36 -2.05 11.99
N LEU A 48 -12.17 -1.06 11.12
CA LEU A 48 -11.76 -1.25 9.72
C LEU A 48 -10.43 -1.99 9.60
N ALA A 49 -9.42 -1.57 10.38
CA ALA A 49 -8.12 -2.25 10.42
C ALA A 49 -8.26 -3.74 10.79
N THR A 50 -8.96 -4.03 11.89
CA THR A 50 -9.20 -5.42 12.32
C THR A 50 -9.97 -6.24 11.29
N ALA A 51 -10.95 -5.65 10.59
CA ALA A 51 -11.71 -6.34 9.56
C ALA A 51 -10.81 -6.71 8.36
N PHE A 52 -10.02 -5.76 7.86
CA PHE A 52 -9.12 -6.00 6.73
C PHE A 52 -7.99 -6.98 7.06
N GLU A 53 -7.46 -6.97 8.28
CA GLU A 53 -6.47 -7.97 8.72
C GLU A 53 -7.03 -9.39 8.64
N LYS A 54 -8.24 -9.62 9.17
CA LYS A 54 -8.90 -10.94 9.13
C LYS A 54 -9.17 -11.41 7.71
N ILE A 55 -9.63 -10.50 6.84
CA ILE A 55 -9.87 -10.81 5.43
C ILE A 55 -8.55 -11.15 4.73
N SER A 56 -7.50 -10.34 4.94
CA SER A 56 -6.19 -10.59 4.34
C SER A 56 -5.60 -11.92 4.80
N ALA A 57 -5.76 -12.29 6.08
CA ALA A 57 -5.32 -13.59 6.58
C ALA A 57 -6.01 -14.73 5.82
N GLY A 58 -7.34 -14.70 5.72
CA GLY A 58 -8.08 -15.74 5.00
C GLY A 58 -7.78 -15.81 3.50
N LEU A 59 -7.41 -14.70 2.86
CA LEU A 59 -6.98 -14.69 1.45
C LEU A 59 -5.57 -15.26 1.27
N ASN A 60 -4.68 -14.99 2.22
CA ASN A 60 -3.29 -15.44 2.16
C ASN A 60 -3.14 -16.91 2.58
N ASP A 61 -4.04 -17.45 3.38
CA ASP A 61 -4.08 -18.87 3.76
C ASP A 61 -4.41 -19.81 2.57
N ALA A 62 -4.88 -19.25 1.45
CA ALA A 62 -5.17 -19.97 0.21
C ALA A 62 -3.97 -20.05 -0.76
N HIS A 63 -2.77 -19.64 -0.30
CA HIS A 63 -1.49 -19.74 -1.02
C HIS A 63 -0.48 -20.60 -0.26
#